data_AF-A0A8T7AHQ1-F1
#
_entry.id   AF-A0A8T7AHQ1-F1
#
_cell.length_a   1.000
_cell.length_b   1.000
_cell.length_c   1.000
_cell.angle_alpha   90.00
_cell.angle_beta   90.00
_cell.angle_gamma   90.00
#
_symmetry.space_group_name_H-M   'P 1'
#
loop_
_entity.id
_entity.type
_entity.pdbx_description
1 polymer ?
#
loop_
_entity_poly.entity_id
_entity_poly.type
_entity_poly.pdbx_seq_one_letter_code
_entity_poly.pdbx_strand_id
1 'polypeptide(L)'
;MIYAEYTNFGDLPLGVLVFYLNLACFFLVFSASFSVVLHKKYSPIVIFLSFLLGIAILVIPVVTIIYNLNFHQPFTEVEVYAILQSNIDESTGFVEDFVSLSLMVPAVLLAFSLLLMLIVATRKISGQHQRKKLILFSLLLLSVLGVVFSADSNRLYTLTNESVKNYFAEINKFINLQSQINLNVESVVATKEQTGELYIVVIGESLSKLHMGMYG
;
A
#
# COMPACT_ATOMS: atom_id res chain seq x y z
N MET A 1 6.77 7.78 7.03
CA MET A 1 5.99 6.91 7.93
C MET A 1 5.26 7.75 8.97
N ILE A 2 5.92 8.22 10.04
CA ILE A 2 5.26 9.07 11.07
C ILE A 2 4.64 10.33 10.46
N TYR A 3 5.37 11.03 9.58
CA TYR A 3 4.83 12.21 8.89
C TYR A 3 3.57 11.88 8.05
N ALA A 4 3.56 10.74 7.37
CA ALA A 4 2.42 10.30 6.56
C ALA A 4 1.18 10.05 7.42
N GLU A 5 1.34 9.41 8.58
CA GLU A 5 0.25 9.24 9.54
C GLU A 5 -0.31 10.58 10.02
N TYR A 6 0.57 11.49 10.44
CA TYR A 6 0.16 12.80 10.93
C TYR A 6 -0.61 13.59 9.87
N THR A 7 -0.11 13.62 8.63
CA THR A 7 -0.78 14.34 7.55
C THR A 7 -2.11 13.69 7.14
N ASN A 8 -2.26 12.39 7.36
CA ASN A 8 -3.45 11.65 6.94
C ASN A 8 -4.56 11.64 8.00
N PHE A 9 -4.19 11.50 9.28
CA PHE A 9 -5.14 11.31 10.38
C PHE A 9 -5.16 12.47 11.39
N GLY A 10 -4.21 13.41 11.30
CA GLY A 10 -4.16 14.62 12.13
C GLY A 10 -3.56 14.44 13.53
N ASP A 11 -3.47 13.21 14.04
CA ASP A 11 -2.92 12.90 15.35
C ASP A 11 -1.86 11.77 15.29
N LEU A 12 -1.02 11.72 16.32
CA LEU A 12 0.04 10.72 16.47
C LEU A 12 -0.03 10.07 17.86
N PRO A 13 -0.91 9.09 18.06
CA PRO A 13 -0.95 8.35 19.31
C PRO A 13 0.37 7.62 19.54
N LEU A 14 0.74 7.44 20.82
CA LEU A 14 2.00 6.80 21.19
C LEU A 14 2.16 5.40 20.57
N GLY A 15 1.07 4.65 20.42
CA GLY A 15 1.06 3.33 19.79
C GLY A 15 1.60 3.34 18.35
N VAL A 16 1.26 4.37 17.56
CA VAL A 16 1.73 4.54 16.18
C VAL A 16 3.23 4.82 16.14
N LEU A 17 3.73 5.67 17.04
CA LEU A 17 5.17 5.96 17.15
C LEU A 17 5.95 4.69 17.51
N VAL A 18 5.46 3.94 18.50
CA VAL A 18 6.05 2.67 18.93
C VAL A 18 6.02 1.64 17.80
N PHE A 19 4.93 1.56 17.04
CA PHE A 19 4.81 0.66 15.89
C PHE A 19 5.90 0.92 14.84
N TYR A 20 6.05 2.17 14.37
CA TYR A 20 7.05 2.48 13.34
C TYR A 20 8.48 2.33 13.81
N LEU A 21 8.76 2.62 15.09
CA LEU A 21 10.08 2.40 15.66
C LEU A 21 10.40 0.90 15.69
N ASN A 22 9.47 0.06 16.13
CA ASN A 22 9.63 -1.39 16.09
C ASN A 22 9.77 -1.92 14.66
N LEU A 23 9.02 -1.37 13.69
CA LEU A 23 9.12 -1.75 12.28
C LEU A 23 10.50 -1.44 11.69
N ALA A 24 11.05 -0.25 12.00
CA ALA A 24 12.39 0.14 11.59
C ALA A 24 13.47 -0.74 12.22
N CYS A 25 13.35 -1.03 13.53
CA CYS A 25 14.24 -1.97 14.22
C CYS A 25 14.16 -3.37 13.62
N PHE A 26 12.97 -3.88 13.36
CA PHE A 26 12.76 -5.17 12.72
C PHE A 26 13.43 -5.23 11.35
N PHE A 27 13.25 -4.22 10.51
CA PHE A 27 13.88 -4.16 9.19
C PHE A 27 15.41 -4.25 9.27
N LEU A 28 16.03 -3.47 10.16
CA LEU A 28 17.48 -3.47 10.36
C LEU A 28 18.00 -4.83 10.87
N VAL A 29 17.31 -5.41 11.85
CA VAL A 29 17.70 -6.72 12.41
C VAL A 29 17.44 -7.84 11.40
N PHE A 30 16.34 -7.80 10.64
CA PHE A 30 16.04 -8.75 9.59
C PHE A 30 17.13 -8.74 8.51
N SER A 31 17.52 -7.56 8.02
CA SER A 31 18.61 -7.44 7.04
C SER A 31 19.94 -7.95 7.59
N ALA A 32 20.26 -7.62 8.85
CA ALA A 32 21.44 -8.11 9.54
C ALA A 32 21.43 -9.66 9.68
N SER A 33 20.32 -10.25 10.14
CA SER A 33 20.15 -11.69 10.27
C SER A 33 20.23 -12.41 8.93
N PHE A 34 19.63 -11.87 7.87
CA PHE A 34 19.65 -12.45 6.52
C PHE A 34 21.07 -12.46 5.93
N SER A 35 21.84 -11.38 6.14
CA SER A 35 23.26 -11.30 5.76
C SER A 35 24.14 -12.35 6.45
N VAL A 36 23.79 -12.66 7.69
CA VAL A 36 24.48 -13.64 8.52
C VAL A 36 24.17 -15.08 8.10
N VAL A 37 22.91 -15.40 7.80
CA VAL A 37 22.46 -16.74 7.40
C VAL A 37 23.12 -17.17 6.10
N LEU A 38 23.20 -16.28 5.11
CA LEU A 38 23.74 -16.59 3.79
C LEU A 38 25.28 -16.68 3.73
N HIS A 39 25.97 -16.62 4.88
CA HIS A 39 27.42 -16.84 5.03
C HIS A 39 28.33 -15.99 4.14
N LYS A 40 27.78 -14.99 3.44
CA LYS A 40 28.50 -14.11 2.54
C LYS A 40 28.27 -12.69 3.03
N LYS A 41 29.36 -12.07 3.46
CA LYS A 41 29.45 -10.68 3.94
C LYS A 41 28.85 -9.66 2.94
N TYR A 42 28.67 -10.05 1.67
CA TYR A 42 28.13 -9.26 0.57
C TYR A 42 27.37 -10.10 -0.46
N SER A 43 26.42 -10.95 -0.06
CA SER A 43 25.58 -11.56 -1.10
C SER A 43 24.73 -10.45 -1.74
N PRO A 44 24.91 -10.12 -3.04
CA PRO A 44 24.08 -9.10 -3.69
C PRO A 44 22.58 -9.45 -3.58
N ILE A 45 22.26 -10.75 -3.48
CA ILE A 45 20.92 -11.27 -3.25
C ILE A 45 20.34 -10.81 -1.90
N VAL A 46 21.15 -10.79 -0.82
CA VAL A 46 20.73 -10.30 0.51
C VAL A 46 20.34 -8.84 0.45
N ILE A 47 21.19 -8.04 -0.19
CA ILE A 47 21.01 -6.60 -0.30
C ILE A 47 19.78 -6.32 -1.17
N PHE A 48 19.65 -7.03 -2.31
CA PHE A 48 18.51 -6.91 -3.20
C PHE A 48 17.18 -7.27 -2.53
N LEU A 49 17.10 -8.42 -1.84
CA LEU A 49 15.88 -8.82 -1.15
C LEU A 49 15.54 -7.90 0.03
N SER A 50 16.55 -7.46 0.81
CA SER A 50 16.34 -6.48 1.87
C SER A 50 15.87 -5.13 1.31
N PHE A 51 16.41 -4.72 0.17
CA PHE A 51 16.01 -3.50 -0.52
C PHE A 51 14.57 -3.59 -1.02
N LEU A 52 14.19 -4.71 -1.65
CA LEU A 52 12.82 -4.95 -2.12
C LEU A 52 11.81 -4.96 -0.96
N LEU A 53 12.15 -5.60 0.17
CA LEU A 53 11.33 -5.54 1.38
C LEU A 53 11.22 -4.11 1.92
N GLY A 54 12.32 -3.34 1.90
CA GLY A 54 12.34 -1.94 2.32
C GLY A 54 11.42 -1.07 1.46
N ILE A 55 11.46 -1.26 0.14
CA ILE A 55 10.54 -0.61 -0.79
C ILE A 55 9.09 -1.00 -0.47
N ALA A 56 8.80 -2.29 -0.30
CA ALA A 56 7.45 -2.77 -0.02
C ALA A 56 6.85 -2.14 1.25
N ILE A 57 7.67 -1.94 2.29
CA ILE A 57 7.24 -1.27 3.53
C ILE A 57 7.00 0.22 3.31
N LEU A 58 7.84 0.88 2.50
CA LEU A 58 7.82 2.33 2.33
C LEU A 58 6.88 2.83 1.25
N VAL A 59 6.43 1.97 0.34
CA VAL A 59 5.59 2.39 -0.79
C VAL A 59 4.33 3.08 -0.32
N ILE A 60 3.61 2.49 0.66
CA ILE A 60 2.37 3.05 1.22
C ILE A 60 2.59 4.46 1.81
N PRO A 61 3.47 4.66 2.81
CA PRO A 61 3.66 5.98 3.40
C PRO A 61 4.26 7.00 2.42
N VAL A 62 5.07 6.59 1.44
CA VAL A 62 5.60 7.51 0.42
C VAL A 62 4.50 7.96 -0.53
N VAL A 63 3.67 7.04 -1.02
CA VAL A 63 2.51 7.36 -1.88
C VAL A 63 1.55 8.29 -1.14
N THR A 64 1.22 8.02 0.13
CA THR A 64 0.39 8.91 0.95
C THR A 64 0.96 10.31 1.07
N ILE A 65 2.29 10.44 1.28
CA ILE A 65 2.95 11.75 1.38
C ILE A 65 2.88 12.49 0.05
N ILE A 66 3.20 11.82 -1.06
CA ILE A 66 3.15 12.43 -2.39
C ILE A 66 1.72 12.88 -2.70
N TYR A 67 0.73 12.04 -2.41
CA TYR A 67 -0.68 12.39 -2.61
C TYR A 67 -1.06 13.64 -1.79
N ASN A 68 -0.80 13.62 -0.49
CA ASN A 68 -1.15 14.73 0.40
C ASN A 68 -0.45 16.04 0.01
N LEU A 69 0.80 15.98 -0.47
CA LEU A 69 1.54 17.16 -0.90
C LEU A 69 1.00 17.77 -2.21
N ASN A 70 0.46 16.96 -3.13
CA ASN A 70 -0.08 17.47 -4.39
C ASN A 70 -1.55 17.89 -4.27
N PHE A 71 -2.37 17.16 -3.49
CA PHE A 71 -3.82 17.38 -3.44
C PHE A 71 -4.31 18.02 -2.15
N HIS A 72 -3.47 18.11 -1.11
CA HIS A 72 -3.84 18.62 0.21
C HIS A 72 -5.05 17.90 0.84
N GLN A 73 -5.24 16.62 0.48
CA GLN A 73 -6.29 15.76 0.97
C GLN A 73 -5.71 14.52 1.68
N PRO A 74 -6.43 13.93 2.65
CA PRO A 74 -6.08 12.64 3.19
C PRO A 74 -6.27 11.56 2.12
N PHE A 75 -5.41 10.56 2.16
CA PHE A 75 -5.49 9.33 1.39
C PHE A 75 -6.48 8.38 2.07
N THR A 76 -7.50 7.95 1.32
CA THR A 76 -8.64 7.16 1.80
C THR A 76 -8.80 5.86 0.99
N GLU A 77 -9.90 5.14 1.23
CA GLU A 77 -10.23 3.93 0.48
C GLU A 77 -10.47 4.19 -1.00
N VAL A 78 -10.98 5.37 -1.36
CA VAL A 78 -11.30 5.76 -2.74
C VAL A 78 -10.02 5.78 -3.58
N GLU A 79 -8.94 6.33 -3.04
CA GLU A 79 -7.65 6.35 -3.71
C GLU A 79 -7.05 4.94 -3.85
N VAL A 80 -7.25 4.05 -2.87
CA VAL A 80 -6.85 2.65 -2.99
C VAL A 80 -7.62 1.97 -4.12
N TYR A 81 -8.92 2.21 -4.23
CA TYR A 81 -9.76 1.63 -5.28
C TYR A 81 -9.33 2.15 -6.66
N ALA A 82 -9.07 3.45 -6.77
CA ALA A 82 -8.56 4.05 -8.00
C ALA A 82 -7.24 3.39 -8.44
N ILE A 83 -6.31 3.16 -7.51
CA ILE A 83 -5.04 2.46 -7.81
C ILE A 83 -5.28 1.02 -8.28
N LEU A 84 -6.20 0.28 -7.64
CA LEU A 84 -6.49 -1.11 -8.00
C LEU A 84 -7.23 -1.25 -9.34
N GLN A 85 -8.01 -0.24 -9.71
CA GLN A 85 -8.80 -0.22 -10.94
C GLN A 85 -8.01 0.33 -12.13
N SER A 86 -6.96 1.12 -11.86
CA SER A 86 -6.15 1.76 -12.90
C SER A 86 -5.17 0.77 -13.57
N ASN A 87 -4.77 1.12 -14.80
CA ASN A 87 -3.75 0.42 -15.57
C ASN A 87 -2.41 1.19 -15.60
N ILE A 88 -1.40 0.61 -16.26
CA ILE A 88 -0.06 1.20 -16.32
C ILE A 88 -0.08 2.54 -17.06
N ASP A 89 -0.82 2.65 -18.16
CA ASP A 89 -0.84 3.85 -19.00
C ASP A 89 -1.47 5.03 -18.25
N GLU A 90 -2.60 4.79 -17.59
CA GLU A 90 -3.25 5.76 -16.69
C GLU A 90 -2.36 6.14 -15.50
N SER A 91 -1.68 5.17 -14.90
CA SER A 91 -0.75 5.43 -13.79
C SER A 91 0.42 6.30 -14.22
N THR A 92 0.96 6.09 -15.42
CA THR A 92 2.03 6.93 -15.98
C THR A 92 1.53 8.33 -16.31
N GLY A 93 0.36 8.46 -16.94
CA GLY A 93 -0.26 9.75 -17.21
C GLY A 93 -0.52 10.54 -15.94
N PHE A 94 -1.01 9.87 -14.88
CA PHE A 94 -1.22 10.51 -13.58
C PHE A 94 0.08 11.07 -12.98
N VAL A 95 1.18 10.32 -13.07
CA VAL A 95 2.48 10.79 -12.56
C VAL A 95 2.98 11.98 -13.37
N GLU A 96 2.83 11.96 -14.70
CA GLU A 96 3.23 13.05 -15.57
C GLU A 96 2.41 14.34 -15.35
N ASP A 97 1.10 14.19 -15.17
CA ASP A 97 0.17 15.31 -15.07
C ASP A 97 0.13 15.93 -13.66
N PHE A 98 0.24 15.11 -12.62
CA PHE A 98 -0.05 15.54 -11.24
C PHE A 98 1.11 15.42 -10.26
N VAL A 99 2.13 14.60 -10.54
CA VAL A 99 3.25 14.43 -9.61
C VAL A 99 4.41 15.33 -10.03
N SER A 100 4.64 16.40 -9.28
CA SER A 100 5.78 17.26 -9.57
C SER A 100 7.11 16.50 -9.48
N LEU A 101 7.97 16.66 -10.48
CA LEU A 101 9.30 16.03 -10.53
C LEU A 101 10.14 16.34 -9.28
N SER A 102 9.91 17.52 -8.69
CA SER A 102 10.55 17.98 -7.46
C SER A 102 10.26 17.09 -6.24
N LEU A 103 9.11 16.42 -6.19
CA LEU A 103 8.71 15.48 -5.14
C LEU A 103 9.23 14.06 -5.38
N MET A 104 9.59 13.72 -6.62
CA MET A 104 10.20 12.42 -6.95
C MET A 104 11.67 12.35 -6.49
N VAL A 105 12.40 13.46 -6.57
CA VAL A 105 13.80 13.57 -6.12
C VAL A 105 14.00 13.09 -4.67
N PRO A 106 13.26 13.60 -3.66
CA PRO A 106 13.42 13.13 -2.29
C PRO A 106 13.03 11.66 -2.10
N ALA A 107 12.06 11.13 -2.85
CA ALA A 107 11.70 9.71 -2.80
C ALA A 107 12.85 8.81 -3.31
N VAL A 108 13.50 9.21 -4.40
CA VAL A 108 14.68 8.50 -4.95
C VAL A 108 15.87 8.61 -3.99
N LEU A 109 16.12 9.79 -3.41
CA LEU A 109 17.17 9.97 -2.41
C LEU A 109 16.93 9.11 -1.17
N LEU A 110 15.67 8.98 -0.74
CA LEU A 110 15.29 8.13 0.38
C LEU A 110 15.57 6.65 0.05
N ALA A 111 15.17 6.17 -1.12
CA ALA A 111 15.48 4.81 -1.60
C ALA A 111 17.00 4.56 -1.65
N PHE A 112 17.77 5.53 -2.17
CA PHE A 112 19.23 5.44 -2.23
C PHE A 112 19.88 5.42 -0.84
N SER A 113 19.37 6.25 0.09
CA SER A 113 19.86 6.28 1.47
C SER A 113 19.65 4.94 2.19
N LEU A 114 18.52 4.27 1.96
CA LEU A 114 18.26 2.92 2.48
C LEU A 114 19.23 1.91 1.92
N LEU A 115 19.48 1.95 0.61
CA LEU A 115 20.45 1.08 -0.03
C LEU A 115 21.84 1.26 0.60
N LEU A 116 22.27 2.49 0.83
CA LEU A 116 23.54 2.79 1.51
C LEU A 116 23.56 2.28 2.96
N MET A 117 22.49 2.50 3.72
CA MET A 117 22.38 2.00 5.10
C MET A 117 22.45 0.47 5.15
N LEU A 118 21.80 -0.23 4.23
CA LEU A 118 21.86 -1.69 4.12
C LEU A 118 23.28 -2.17 3.78
N ILE A 119 23.97 -1.49 2.87
CA ILE A 119 25.37 -1.80 2.54
C ILE A 119 26.26 -1.61 3.78
N VAL A 120 26.07 -0.53 4.55
CA VAL A 120 26.86 -0.30 5.78
C VAL A 120 26.53 -1.31 6.87
N ALA A 121 25.25 -1.64 7.06
CA ALA A 121 24.79 -2.59 8.07
C ALA A 121 25.36 -4.00 7.83
N THR A 122 25.43 -4.42 6.57
CA THR A 122 25.98 -5.74 6.20
C THR A 122 27.51 -5.81 6.28
N ARG A 123 28.23 -4.68 6.18
CA ARG A 123 29.72 -4.62 6.26
C ARG A 123 30.29 -4.99 7.62
N LYS A 124 29.58 -4.69 8.72
CA LYS A 124 30.13 -4.70 10.09
C LYS A 124 29.94 -6.02 10.86
N ILE A 125 29.18 -6.98 10.34
CA ILE A 125 28.82 -8.18 11.11
C ILE A 125 29.75 -9.34 10.74
N SER A 126 30.63 -9.70 11.67
CA SER A 126 31.63 -10.75 11.51
C SER A 126 31.70 -11.58 12.81
N GLY A 127 31.04 -12.73 12.83
CA GLY A 127 31.15 -13.68 13.95
C GLY A 127 30.01 -14.71 14.01
N GLN A 128 30.34 -15.96 14.35
CA GLN A 128 29.38 -17.09 14.41
C GLN A 128 28.48 -17.05 15.67
N HIS A 129 28.98 -16.48 16.78
CA HIS A 129 28.24 -16.35 18.06
C HIS A 129 27.20 -15.21 18.05
N GLN A 130 27.44 -14.16 17.27
CA GLN A 130 26.50 -13.03 17.11
C GLN A 130 25.23 -13.45 16.34
N ARG A 131 25.30 -14.55 15.59
CA ARG A 131 24.23 -15.05 14.72
C ARG A 131 23.01 -15.55 15.48
N LYS A 132 23.22 -16.43 16.46
CA LYS A 132 22.13 -17.00 17.27
C LYS A 132 21.42 -15.91 18.07
N LYS A 133 22.17 -14.94 18.60
CA LYS A 133 21.62 -13.78 19.34
C LYS A 133 20.81 -12.86 18.43
N LEU A 134 21.29 -12.56 17.22
CA LEU A 134 20.56 -11.73 16.25
C LEU A 134 19.26 -12.40 15.78
N ILE A 135 19.29 -13.71 15.50
CA ILE A 135 18.08 -14.45 15.11
C ILE A 135 17.07 -14.47 16.25
N LEU A 136 17.51 -14.76 17.48
CA LEU A 136 16.64 -14.75 18.66
C LEU A 136 16.05 -13.35 18.92
N PHE A 137 16.85 -12.29 18.72
CA PHE A 137 16.42 -10.91 18.84
C PHE A 137 15.41 -10.52 17.74
N SER A 138 15.59 -10.97 16.49
CA SER A 138 14.59 -10.76 15.44
C SER A 138 13.27 -11.47 15.73
N LEU A 139 13.32 -12.69 16.27
CA LEU A 139 12.12 -13.44 16.66
C LEU A 139 11.38 -12.75 17.82
N LEU A 140 12.12 -12.19 18.78
CA LEU A 140 11.56 -11.42 19.88
C LEU A 140 10.97 -10.08 19.41
N LEU A 141 11.62 -9.39 18.46
CA LEU A 141 11.05 -8.21 17.82
C LEU A 141 9.78 -8.55 17.01
N LEU A 142 9.74 -9.70 16.34
CA LEU A 142 8.56 -10.21 15.64
C LEU A 142 7.39 -10.47 16.59
N SER A 143 7.66 -11.05 17.76
CA SER A 143 6.62 -11.30 18.76
C SER A 143 6.12 -10.00 19.40
N VAL A 144 7.01 -9.03 19.67
CA VAL A 144 6.63 -7.69 20.15
C VAL A 144 5.82 -6.94 19.10
N LEU A 145 6.24 -6.98 17.83
CA LEU A 145 5.45 -6.42 16.72
C LEU A 145 4.07 -7.07 16.68
N GLY A 146 3.98 -8.40 16.75
CA GLY A 146 2.71 -9.13 16.78
C GLY A 146 1.77 -8.72 17.93
N VAL A 147 2.32 -8.33 19.07
CA VAL A 147 1.55 -7.80 20.22
C VAL A 147 1.16 -6.32 20.03
N VAL A 148 2.01 -5.53 19.38
CA VAL A 148 1.77 -4.10 19.07
C VAL A 148 0.88 -3.91 17.83
N PHE A 149 0.58 -4.96 17.07
CA PHE A 149 -0.40 -5.01 15.98
C PHE A 149 -1.86 -4.86 16.47
N SER A 150 -2.13 -4.07 17.51
CA SER A 150 -3.47 -3.56 17.75
C SER A 150 -3.88 -2.66 16.59
N ALA A 151 -5.15 -2.76 16.16
CA ALA A 151 -5.68 -2.05 14.99
C ALA A 151 -5.45 -0.52 15.02
N ASP A 152 -5.33 0.06 16.23
CA ASP A 152 -5.11 1.50 16.41
C ASP A 152 -3.67 1.95 16.12
N SER A 153 -2.69 1.02 16.07
CA SER A 153 -1.27 1.37 16.00
C SER A 153 -0.69 1.39 14.58
N ASN A 154 -1.39 0.83 13.59
CA ASN A 154 -0.92 0.66 12.21
C ASN A 154 -1.93 1.17 11.16
N ARG A 155 -2.62 2.28 11.47
CA ARG A 155 -3.79 2.80 10.73
C ARG A 155 -3.59 2.90 9.22
N LEU A 156 -2.48 3.45 8.73
CA LEU A 156 -2.20 3.51 7.28
C LEU A 156 -2.19 2.12 6.63
N TYR A 157 -1.52 1.14 7.23
CA TYR A 157 -1.47 -0.22 6.68
C TYR A 157 -2.80 -0.95 6.82
N THR A 158 -3.53 -0.72 7.91
CA THR A 158 -4.87 -1.27 8.14
C THR A 158 -5.86 -0.72 7.12
N LEU A 159 -5.89 0.60 6.91
CA LEU A 159 -6.67 1.27 5.87
C LEU A 159 -6.43 0.61 4.52
N THR A 160 -5.16 0.54 4.05
CA THR A 160 -4.85 -0.05 2.74
C THR A 160 -5.28 -1.52 2.67
N ASN A 161 -5.01 -2.31 3.70
CA ASN A 161 -5.34 -3.74 3.71
C ASN A 161 -6.86 -4.00 3.72
N GLU A 162 -7.61 -3.22 4.50
CA GLU A 162 -9.07 -3.30 4.56
C GLU A 162 -9.70 -2.85 3.25
N SER A 163 -9.23 -1.74 2.66
CA SER A 163 -9.68 -1.29 1.34
C SER A 163 -9.42 -2.34 0.26
N VAL A 164 -8.24 -2.95 0.20
CA VAL A 164 -7.95 -4.03 -0.76
C VAL A 164 -8.90 -5.22 -0.57
N LYS A 165 -9.15 -5.63 0.69
CA LYS A 165 -10.08 -6.73 0.98
C LYS A 165 -11.50 -6.41 0.57
N ASN A 166 -11.97 -5.20 0.89
CA ASN A 166 -13.32 -4.73 0.57
C ASN A 166 -13.51 -4.64 -0.95
N TYR A 167 -12.53 -4.10 -1.67
CA TYR A 167 -12.52 -4.05 -3.13
C TYR A 167 -12.74 -5.44 -3.75
N PHE A 168 -11.91 -6.43 -3.38
CA PHE A 168 -12.07 -7.78 -3.94
C PHE A 168 -13.36 -8.47 -3.48
N ALA A 169 -13.87 -8.16 -2.28
CA ALA A 169 -15.17 -8.65 -1.84
C ALA A 169 -16.31 -8.07 -2.69
N GLU A 170 -16.25 -6.80 -3.07
CA GLU A 170 -17.21 -6.14 -3.96
C GLU A 170 -17.15 -6.69 -5.39
N ILE A 171 -15.94 -6.88 -5.94
CA ILE A 171 -15.75 -7.51 -7.26
C ILE A 171 -16.34 -8.92 -7.28
N ASN A 172 -16.12 -9.72 -6.24
CA ASN A 172 -16.70 -11.06 -6.15
C ASN A 172 -18.23 -11.03 -6.06
N LYS A 173 -18.81 -10.08 -5.32
CA LYS A 173 -20.27 -9.88 -5.30
C LYS A 173 -20.80 -9.53 -6.68
N PHE A 174 -20.11 -8.65 -7.41
CA PHE A 174 -20.48 -8.27 -8.77
C PHE A 174 -20.44 -9.45 -9.75
N ILE A 175 -19.36 -10.25 -9.73
CA ILE A 175 -19.24 -11.46 -10.54
C ILE A 175 -20.35 -12.47 -10.22
N ASN A 176 -20.68 -12.64 -8.95
CA ASN A 176 -21.76 -13.54 -8.52
C ASN A 176 -23.14 -13.04 -8.97
N LEU A 177 -23.39 -11.73 -8.95
CA LEU A 177 -24.63 -11.16 -9.48
C LEU A 177 -24.72 -11.35 -10.99
N GLN A 178 -23.62 -11.13 -11.72
CA GLN A 178 -23.60 -11.29 -13.17
C GLN A 178 -23.79 -12.76 -13.59
N SER A 179 -23.21 -13.71 -12.85
CA SER A 179 -23.42 -15.14 -13.11
C SER A 179 -24.87 -15.57 -12.82
N GLN A 180 -25.51 -15.04 -11.77
CA GLN A 180 -26.93 -15.28 -11.50
C GLN A 180 -27.83 -14.70 -12.59
N ILE A 181 -27.53 -13.51 -13.09
CA ILE A 181 -28.27 -12.90 -14.21
C ILE A 181 -28.13 -13.80 -15.45
N ASN A 182 -26.91 -14.20 -15.81
CA ASN A 182 -26.64 -15.03 -16.99
C ASN A 182 -27.27 -16.44 -16.92
N LEU A 183 -27.40 -17.02 -15.72
CA LEU A 183 -28.04 -18.33 -15.51
C LEU A 183 -29.57 -18.25 -15.50
N ASN A 184 -30.15 -17.11 -15.12
CA ASN A 184 -31.60 -16.88 -15.05
C ASN A 184 -32.16 -16.13 -16.26
N VAL A 185 -31.40 -15.99 -17.36
CA VAL A 185 -31.96 -15.54 -18.64
C VAL A 185 -32.75 -16.69 -19.29
N GLU A 186 -33.83 -17.12 -18.64
CA GLU A 186 -35.01 -17.46 -19.44
C GLU A 186 -35.36 -16.19 -20.20
N SER A 187 -35.51 -16.29 -21.52
CA SER A 187 -35.69 -15.15 -22.42
C SER A 187 -36.69 -14.15 -21.84
N VAL A 188 -36.20 -13.04 -21.29
CA VAL A 188 -37.05 -11.93 -20.88
C VAL A 188 -37.54 -11.30 -22.18
N VAL A 189 -38.69 -11.77 -22.66
CA VAL A 189 -39.37 -11.18 -23.82
C VAL A 189 -40.02 -9.90 -23.33
N ALA A 190 -39.29 -8.79 -23.47
CA ALA A 190 -39.84 -7.47 -23.25
C ALA A 190 -40.83 -7.16 -24.38
N THR A 191 -42.13 -7.19 -24.08
CA THR A 191 -43.18 -6.73 -25.00
C THR A 191 -43.49 -5.26 -24.75
N LYS A 192 -43.54 -4.47 -25.82
CA LYS A 192 -43.97 -3.07 -25.79
C LYS A 192 -44.83 -2.74 -27.00
N GLU A 193 -45.91 -1.99 -26.76
CA GLU A 193 -46.91 -1.65 -27.78
C GLU A 193 -46.54 -0.42 -28.64
N GLN A 194 -45.64 0.45 -28.15
CA GLN A 194 -45.28 1.72 -28.79
C GLN A 194 -43.99 1.58 -29.62
N THR A 195 -43.96 2.20 -30.80
CA THR A 195 -42.84 2.18 -31.77
C THR A 195 -42.32 3.60 -32.04
N GLY A 196 -41.03 3.72 -32.40
CA GLY A 196 -40.43 5.00 -32.82
C GLY A 196 -39.62 5.78 -31.78
N GLU A 197 -39.15 5.13 -30.72
CA GLU A 197 -38.41 5.77 -29.62
C GLU A 197 -36.90 5.53 -29.75
N LEU A 198 -36.10 6.47 -29.24
CA LEU A 198 -34.66 6.34 -29.09
C LEU A 198 -34.33 6.04 -27.63
N TYR A 199 -33.70 4.89 -27.38
CA TYR A 199 -33.19 4.52 -26.07
C TYR A 199 -31.72 4.93 -25.97
N ILE A 200 -31.41 5.81 -25.02
CA ILE A 200 -30.03 6.23 -24.73
C ILE A 200 -29.67 5.67 -23.36
N VAL A 201 -28.68 4.78 -23.32
CA VAL A 201 -28.05 4.35 -22.08
C VAL A 201 -26.76 5.13 -21.92
N VAL A 202 -26.68 5.94 -20.87
CA VAL A 202 -25.47 6.67 -20.51
C VAL A 202 -24.80 5.90 -19.37
N ILE A 203 -23.63 5.33 -19.64
CA ILE A 203 -22.80 4.68 -18.63
C ILE A 203 -21.77 5.71 -18.18
N GLY A 204 -21.93 6.22 -16.96
CA GLY A 204 -20.93 7.09 -16.33
C GLY A 204 -19.85 6.25 -15.66
N GLU A 205 -18.59 6.66 -15.81
CA GLU A 205 -17.46 6.05 -15.10
C GLU A 205 -17.14 6.86 -13.83
N SER A 206 -16.89 6.16 -12.71
CA SER A 206 -16.34 6.73 -11.46
C SER A 206 -17.14 7.87 -10.82
N LEU A 207 -18.47 7.82 -10.86
CA LEU A 207 -19.35 8.85 -10.30
C LEU A 207 -20.04 8.39 -9.01
N SER A 208 -19.49 8.79 -7.87
CA SER A 208 -20.17 8.65 -6.57
C SER A 208 -21.24 9.73 -6.40
N LYS A 209 -22.45 9.32 -6.01
CA LYS A 209 -23.57 10.23 -5.70
C LYS A 209 -23.19 11.30 -4.66
N LEU A 210 -22.20 11.03 -3.81
CA LEU A 210 -21.73 11.91 -2.75
C LEU A 210 -20.94 13.13 -3.25
N HIS A 211 -20.51 13.16 -4.51
CA HIS A 211 -19.70 14.25 -5.09
C HIS A 211 -20.42 15.06 -6.18
N MET A 212 -21.71 14.82 -6.37
CA MET A 212 -22.54 15.54 -7.34
C MET A 212 -23.45 16.52 -6.62
N GLY A 213 -23.24 17.83 -6.81
CA GLY A 213 -24.09 18.89 -6.23
C GLY A 213 -25.56 18.86 -6.69
N MET A 214 -25.90 18.05 -7.70
CA MET A 214 -27.31 17.76 -8.03
C MET A 214 -28.02 16.90 -6.98
N TYR A 215 -27.29 16.20 -6.11
CA TYR A 215 -27.85 15.28 -5.12
C TYR A 215 -27.79 15.80 -3.67
N GLY A 216 -27.44 17.08 -3.48
CA GLY A 216 -27.36 17.76 -2.18
C GLY A 216 -25.92 18.03 -1.77
#